data_AF-A0AA40X4P5-F1
#
_entry.id   AF-A0AA40X4P5-F1
#
_cell.length_a   1.000
_cell.length_b   1.000
_cell.length_c   1.000
_cell.angle_alpha   90.00
_cell.angle_beta   90.00
_cell.angle_gamma   90.00
#
_symmetry.space_group_name_H-M   'P 1'
#
loop_
_entity.id
_entity.type
_entity.pdbx_description
1 polymer ?
#
loop_
_entity_poly.entity_id
_entity_poly.type
_entity_poly.pdbx_seq_one_letter_code
_entity_poly.pdbx_strand_id
1 'polypeptide(L)'
;MIKFFNIKYSDLSKENSEEIYSLRKTVFKDRLNWAVSCTGNLEFDQYDTPNTTYIVGVYNNVVLCSLRFIETKYPTMITGTFLPFFKKVNLPVDNYIEASRFFIDKNKVKELKLSNKPLCTMFFLVMIRYSMNFNYDGIYAIVSHSMLIVIKNSGWLISIVEEGRSEKTEKVYLIFMPTDQKNHQLLIDNLRYKTELKDANNMLWPITYTL
;
A
#
# COMPACT_ATOMS: atom_id res chain seq x y z
N MET A 1 19.60 -5.20 4.39
CA MET A 1 18.49 -5.13 5.37
C MET A 1 17.38 -4.29 4.79
N ILE A 2 16.13 -4.76 4.78
CA ILE A 2 15.00 -3.99 4.24
C ILE A 2 14.36 -3.22 5.41
N LYS A 3 14.23 -1.91 5.26
CA LYS A 3 13.63 -1.04 6.28
C LYS A 3 12.28 -0.51 5.79
N PHE A 4 11.29 -0.49 6.67
CA PHE A 4 9.98 0.10 6.43
C PHE A 4 9.70 1.19 7.45
N PHE A 5 9.28 2.35 6.98
CA PHE A 5 8.97 3.49 7.82
C PHE A 5 7.90 4.36 7.16
N ASN A 6 7.32 5.28 7.92
CA ASN A 6 6.40 6.26 7.41
C ASN A 6 7.08 7.62 7.21
N ILE A 7 6.63 8.37 6.20
CA ILE A 7 7.02 9.75 5.94
C ILE A 7 5.74 10.56 5.77
N LYS A 8 5.51 11.58 6.59
CA LYS A 8 4.41 12.51 6.36
C LYS A 8 4.73 13.38 5.15
N TYR A 9 3.71 13.80 4.43
CA TYR A 9 3.89 14.69 3.28
C TYR A 9 4.66 15.97 3.64
N SER A 10 4.39 16.56 4.81
CA SER A 10 5.10 17.73 5.32
C SER A 10 6.61 17.52 5.51
N ASP A 11 7.02 16.27 5.68
CA ASP A 11 8.38 15.86 6.01
C ASP A 11 9.10 15.25 4.79
N LEU A 12 8.45 15.23 3.61
CA LEU A 12 9.08 14.77 2.38
C LEU A 12 10.15 15.76 1.92
N SER A 13 11.40 15.30 1.89
CA SER A 13 12.44 16.01 1.13
C SER A 13 12.12 15.98 -0.36
N LYS A 14 12.64 16.96 -1.10
CA LYS A 14 12.53 17.01 -2.56
C LYS A 14 12.99 15.70 -3.20
N GLU A 15 14.15 15.19 -2.79
CA GLU A 15 14.72 13.94 -3.27
C GLU A 15 13.80 12.74 -3.06
N ASN A 16 13.25 12.57 -1.84
CA ASN A 16 12.32 11.48 -1.53
C ASN A 16 11.03 11.59 -2.34
N SER A 17 10.50 12.81 -2.50
CA SER A 17 9.28 13.04 -3.28
C SER A 17 9.50 12.71 -4.76
N GLU A 18 10.62 13.15 -5.36
CA GLU A 18 10.97 12.85 -6.75
C GLU A 18 11.19 11.36 -6.98
N GLU A 19 11.84 10.65 -6.06
CA GLU A 19 12.02 9.19 -6.16
C GLU A 19 10.66 8.47 -6.08
N ILE A 20 9.81 8.80 -5.10
CA ILE A 20 8.50 8.15 -4.97
C ILE A 20 7.63 8.44 -6.19
N TYR A 21 7.53 9.68 -6.64
CA TYR A 21 6.64 10.07 -7.75
C TYR A 21 7.14 9.55 -9.11
N SER A 22 8.45 9.47 -9.32
CA SER A 22 9.00 8.84 -10.54
C SER A 22 8.74 7.33 -10.58
N LEU A 23 8.93 6.63 -9.45
CA LEU A 23 8.60 5.20 -9.35
C LEU A 23 7.12 4.91 -9.55
N ARG A 24 6.26 5.79 -8.99
CA ARG A 24 4.81 5.73 -9.22
C ARG A 24 4.48 5.86 -10.71
N LYS A 25 5.11 6.80 -11.43
CA LYS A 25 4.94 6.92 -12.89
C LYS A 25 5.36 5.63 -13.61
N THR A 26 6.54 5.09 -13.30
CA THR A 26 7.02 3.83 -13.90
C THR A 26 6.03 2.68 -13.68
N VAL A 27 5.41 2.60 -12.50
CA VAL A 27 4.48 1.52 -12.19
C VAL A 27 3.09 1.76 -12.77
N PHE A 28 2.46 2.89 -12.49
CA PHE A 28 1.06 3.14 -12.84
C PHE A 28 0.90 3.57 -14.29
N LYS A 29 1.78 4.42 -14.81
CA LYS A 29 1.71 4.88 -16.20
C LYS A 29 2.39 3.90 -17.14
N ASP A 30 3.68 3.60 -16.94
CA ASP A 30 4.44 2.87 -17.96
C ASP A 30 4.12 1.37 -17.97
N ARG A 31 4.09 0.74 -16.78
CA ARG A 31 3.88 -0.71 -16.68
C ARG A 31 2.40 -1.10 -16.73
N LEU A 32 1.55 -0.42 -15.97
CA LEU A 32 0.12 -0.77 -15.85
C LEU A 32 -0.78 -0.03 -16.85
N ASN A 33 -0.27 1.02 -17.50
CA ASN A 33 -1.01 1.83 -18.48
C ASN A 33 -2.35 2.36 -17.94
N TRP A 34 -2.35 2.78 -16.68
CA TRP A 34 -3.49 3.44 -16.05
C TRP A 34 -3.62 4.89 -16.53
N ALA A 35 -4.86 5.40 -16.52
CA ALA A 35 -5.16 6.77 -16.86
C ALA A 35 -4.81 7.72 -15.69
N VAL A 36 -3.52 7.81 -15.37
CA VAL A 36 -2.97 8.74 -14.36
C VAL A 36 -2.37 9.98 -15.01
N SER A 37 -2.47 11.10 -14.30
CA SER A 37 -1.84 12.37 -14.67
C SER A 37 -0.36 12.35 -14.29
N CYS A 38 0.50 12.90 -15.15
CA CYS A 38 1.92 13.05 -14.86
C CYS A 38 2.38 14.46 -15.22
N THR A 39 3.27 15.01 -14.41
CA THR A 39 3.98 16.27 -14.69
C THR A 39 5.44 15.93 -14.95
N GLY A 40 5.86 15.96 -16.22
CA GLY A 40 7.16 15.43 -16.63
C GLY A 40 7.29 13.95 -16.29
N ASN A 41 8.28 13.59 -15.48
CA ASN A 41 8.55 12.21 -15.07
C ASN A 41 7.85 11.79 -13.77
N LEU A 42 7.00 12.65 -13.20
CA LEU A 42 6.43 12.44 -11.87
C LEU A 42 4.94 12.15 -11.96
N GLU A 43 4.48 11.09 -11.29
CA GLU A 43 3.05 10.84 -11.04
C GLU A 43 2.70 11.35 -9.63
N PHE A 44 1.86 12.38 -9.62
CA PHE A 44 1.43 13.13 -8.47
C PHE A 44 -0.03 13.54 -8.69
N ASP A 45 -0.86 13.45 -7.66
CA ASP A 45 -2.28 13.78 -7.75
C ASP A 45 -2.75 14.70 -6.61
N GLN A 46 -4.01 15.12 -6.66
CA GLN A 46 -4.59 16.05 -5.70
C GLN A 46 -4.71 15.50 -4.26
N TYR A 47 -4.46 14.21 -4.04
CA TYR A 47 -4.49 13.57 -2.72
C TYR A 47 -3.09 13.44 -2.12
N ASP A 48 -2.05 13.89 -2.80
CA ASP A 48 -0.72 14.09 -2.24
C ASP A 48 -0.69 15.45 -1.50
N THR A 49 -1.16 15.47 -0.26
CA THR A 49 -1.44 16.68 0.54
C THR A 49 -0.81 16.60 1.94
N PRO A 50 -0.83 17.67 2.77
CA PRO A 50 -0.36 17.59 4.16
C PRO A 50 -1.03 16.51 5.03
N ASN A 51 -2.20 15.97 4.64
CA ASN A 51 -2.88 14.87 5.34
C ASN A 51 -2.38 13.48 4.92
N THR A 52 -1.40 13.43 4.03
CA THR A 52 -0.89 12.21 3.43
C THR A 52 0.28 11.65 4.22
N THR A 53 0.26 10.34 4.46
CA THR A 53 1.40 9.60 5.00
C THR A 53 1.82 8.52 4.02
N TYR A 54 3.08 8.51 3.62
CA TYR A 54 3.65 7.46 2.79
C TYR A 54 4.27 6.39 3.67
N ILE A 55 4.01 5.12 3.37
CA ILE A 55 4.77 4.00 3.91
C ILE A 55 5.79 3.60 2.86
N VAL A 56 7.07 3.60 3.21
CA VAL A 56 8.16 3.40 2.26
C VAL A 56 9.01 2.20 2.70
N GLY A 57 9.32 1.32 1.76
CA GLY A 57 10.26 0.21 1.95
C GLY A 57 11.55 0.45 1.18
N VAL A 58 12.68 0.48 1.88
CA VAL A 58 14.00 0.76 1.31
C VAL A 58 15.00 -0.37 1.54
N TYR A 59 15.95 -0.51 0.62
CA TYR A 59 17.12 -1.38 0.76
C TYR A 59 18.36 -0.62 0.28
N ASN A 60 19.39 -0.52 1.13
CA ASN A 60 20.61 0.25 0.84
C ASN A 60 20.31 1.67 0.32
N ASN A 61 19.38 2.38 0.98
CA ASN A 61 18.89 3.72 0.61
C ASN A 61 18.17 3.82 -0.74
N VAL A 62 17.85 2.70 -1.38
CA VAL A 62 17.04 2.67 -2.61
C VAL A 62 15.60 2.34 -2.26
N VAL A 63 14.64 3.16 -2.73
CA VAL A 63 13.21 2.87 -2.56
C VAL A 63 12.81 1.69 -3.45
N LEU A 64 12.25 0.65 -2.83
CA LEU A 64 11.76 -0.56 -3.51
C LEU A 64 10.24 -0.55 -3.70
N CYS A 65 9.53 0.03 -2.75
CA CYS A 65 8.09 -0.04 -2.66
C CYS A 65 7.55 1.09 -1.80
N SER A 66 6.31 1.48 -2.08
CA SER A 66 5.60 2.47 -1.29
C SER A 66 4.10 2.23 -1.32
N LEU A 67 3.42 2.79 -0.33
CA LEU A 67 1.98 2.95 -0.25
C LEU A 67 1.68 4.37 0.23
N ARG A 68 0.53 4.90 -0.13
CA ARG A 68 -0.05 6.11 0.44
C ARG A 68 -1.20 5.77 1.40
N PHE A 69 -1.20 6.37 2.58
CA PHE A 69 -2.31 6.40 3.53
C PHE A 69 -2.87 7.81 3.68
N ILE A 70 -4.21 7.89 3.79
CA ILE A 70 -4.97 9.11 4.09
C ILE A 70 -6.11 8.72 5.04
N GLU A 71 -6.32 9.42 6.15
CA GLU A 71 -7.47 9.17 7.04
C GLU A 71 -8.80 9.43 6.30
N THR A 72 -9.81 8.58 6.52
CA THR A 72 -11.09 8.65 5.80
C THR A 72 -11.90 9.92 6.06
N LYS A 73 -11.57 10.65 7.14
CA LYS A 73 -12.13 11.97 7.44
C LYS A 73 -11.68 13.07 6.46
N TYR A 74 -10.62 12.84 5.68
CA TYR A 74 -10.13 13.75 4.65
C TYR A 74 -10.56 13.28 3.25
N PRO A 75 -10.44 14.15 2.21
CA PRO A 75 -10.69 13.73 0.83
C PRO A 75 -9.76 12.58 0.40
N THR A 76 -10.35 11.50 -0.11
CA THR A 76 -9.66 10.27 -0.51
C THR A 76 -9.95 9.92 -1.96
N MET A 77 -9.20 8.99 -2.53
CA MET A 77 -9.51 8.47 -3.86
C MET A 77 -10.89 7.79 -3.92
N ILE A 78 -11.33 7.20 -2.81
CA ILE A 78 -12.63 6.52 -2.71
C ILE A 78 -13.78 7.53 -2.79
N THR A 79 -13.69 8.64 -2.05
CA THR A 79 -14.74 9.67 -2.04
C THR A 79 -14.63 10.68 -3.19
N GLY A 80 -13.50 10.69 -3.91
CA GLY A 80 -13.29 11.52 -5.09
C GLY A 80 -13.27 10.71 -6.38
N THR A 81 -12.07 10.46 -6.90
CA THR A 81 -11.82 9.97 -8.28
C THR A 81 -12.58 8.70 -8.62
N PHE A 82 -12.73 7.78 -7.68
CA PHE A 82 -13.34 6.49 -7.92
C PHE A 82 -14.79 6.38 -7.42
N LEU A 83 -15.33 7.41 -6.78
CA LEU A 83 -16.71 7.40 -6.32
C LEU A 83 -17.70 7.03 -7.45
N PRO A 84 -17.55 7.53 -8.70
CA PRO A 84 -18.44 7.16 -9.80
C PRO A 84 -18.38 5.69 -10.22
N PHE A 85 -17.36 4.93 -9.81
CA PHE A 85 -17.21 3.52 -10.21
C PHE A 85 -18.13 2.59 -9.42
N PHE A 86 -18.69 3.06 -8.30
CA PHE A 86 -19.47 2.28 -7.37
C PHE A 86 -20.89 2.83 -7.25
N LYS A 87 -21.87 1.93 -7.10
CA LYS A 87 -23.28 2.34 -6.93
C LYS A 87 -23.57 2.83 -5.51
N LYS A 88 -22.90 2.22 -4.53
CA LYS A 88 -23.07 2.51 -3.10
C LYS A 88 -21.70 2.49 -2.45
N VAL A 89 -21.33 3.62 -1.85
CA VAL A 89 -20.13 3.72 -1.02
C VAL A 89 -20.59 4.23 0.34
N ASN A 90 -20.58 3.34 1.32
CA ASN A 90 -20.82 3.71 2.71
C ASN A 90 -19.54 3.47 3.50
N LEU A 91 -18.74 4.52 3.65
CA LEU A 91 -17.51 4.47 4.43
C LEU A 91 -17.80 4.97 5.85
N PRO A 92 -17.22 4.33 6.88
CA PRO A 92 -17.19 4.92 8.21
C PRO A 92 -16.38 6.22 8.19
N VAL A 93 -16.84 7.20 8.97
CA VAL A 93 -16.27 8.55 8.96
C VAL A 93 -15.01 8.64 9.83
N ASP A 94 -14.93 7.88 10.92
CA ASP A 94 -13.89 8.04 11.93
C ASP A 94 -13.02 6.79 12.13
N ASN A 95 -11.74 7.02 12.39
CA ASN A 95 -10.73 6.03 12.78
C ASN A 95 -10.36 4.94 11.74
N TYR A 96 -10.58 5.21 10.46
CA TYR A 96 -10.11 4.38 9.35
C TYR A 96 -9.16 5.14 8.42
N ILE A 97 -8.38 4.40 7.64
CA ILE A 97 -7.47 4.95 6.63
C ILE A 97 -7.74 4.36 5.24
N GLU A 98 -7.59 5.18 4.21
CA GLU A 98 -7.58 4.79 2.81
C GLU A 98 -6.16 4.47 2.35
N ALA A 99 -5.96 3.29 1.76
CA ALA A 99 -4.72 2.86 1.13
C ALA A 99 -4.80 3.01 -0.39
N SER A 100 -3.90 3.81 -0.95
CA SER A 100 -3.74 3.97 -2.41
C SER A 100 -2.28 3.94 -2.83
N ARG A 101 -2.06 3.93 -4.16
CA ARG A 101 -0.74 4.03 -4.79
C ARG A 101 0.26 2.98 -4.28
N PHE A 102 -0.23 1.78 -3.95
CA PHE A 102 0.64 0.65 -3.64
C PHE A 102 1.47 0.26 -4.85
N PHE A 103 2.79 0.19 -4.68
CA PHE A 103 3.66 -0.37 -5.70
C PHE A 103 4.85 -1.13 -5.12
N ILE A 104 5.35 -2.05 -5.95
CA ILE A 104 6.67 -2.65 -5.84
C ILE A 104 7.37 -2.45 -7.18
N ASP A 105 8.57 -1.87 -7.15
CA ASP A 105 9.45 -1.78 -8.29
C ASP A 105 10.15 -3.14 -8.50
N LYS A 106 9.60 -3.91 -9.43
CA LYS A 106 10.12 -5.24 -9.78
C LYS A 106 11.50 -5.18 -10.44
N ASN A 107 11.84 -4.07 -11.11
CA ASN A 107 13.13 -3.91 -11.77
C ASN A 107 14.22 -3.74 -10.70
N LYS A 108 14.03 -2.78 -9.78
CA LYS A 108 14.94 -2.59 -8.63
C LYS A 108 15.07 -3.85 -7.77
N VAL A 109 13.96 -4.53 -7.48
CA VAL A 109 13.98 -5.79 -6.73
C VAL A 109 14.83 -6.85 -7.44
N LYS A 110 14.75 -6.96 -8.77
CA LYS A 110 15.55 -7.89 -9.56
C LYS A 110 17.03 -7.51 -9.59
N GLU A 111 17.34 -6.24 -9.85
CA GLU A 111 18.71 -5.69 -9.90
C GLU A 111 19.44 -5.89 -8.56
N LEU A 112 18.73 -5.70 -7.45
CA LEU A 112 19.25 -5.87 -6.10
C LEU A 112 19.23 -7.32 -5.61
N LYS A 113 18.86 -8.28 -6.47
CA LYS A 113 18.80 -9.73 -6.17
C LYS A 113 17.88 -10.07 -4.99
N LEU A 114 16.75 -9.35 -4.87
CA LEU A 114 15.74 -9.51 -3.82
C LEU A 114 14.50 -10.29 -4.28
N SER A 115 14.51 -10.86 -5.49
CA SER A 115 13.35 -11.54 -6.09
C SER A 115 12.82 -12.73 -5.28
N ASN A 116 13.64 -13.35 -4.44
CA ASN A 116 13.24 -14.43 -3.55
C ASN A 116 12.61 -13.95 -2.23
N LYS A 117 12.62 -12.64 -1.96
CA LYS A 117 12.07 -12.08 -0.72
C LYS A 117 10.56 -11.80 -0.90
N PRO A 118 9.70 -12.17 0.07
CA PRO A 118 8.25 -12.01 -0.03
C PRO A 118 7.80 -10.55 0.24
N LEU A 119 8.39 -9.59 -0.48
CA LEU A 119 8.28 -8.15 -0.20
C LEU A 119 6.82 -7.67 -0.08
N CYS A 120 5.93 -8.19 -0.93
CA CYS A 120 4.51 -7.84 -0.87
C CYS A 120 3.83 -8.30 0.42
N THR A 121 4.12 -9.52 0.89
CA THR A 121 3.56 -10.04 2.15
C THR A 121 4.15 -9.29 3.35
N MET A 122 5.45 -8.96 3.30
CA MET A 122 6.10 -8.11 4.30
C MET A 122 5.46 -6.73 4.38
N PHE A 123 5.11 -6.14 3.22
CA PHE A 123 4.43 -4.85 3.15
C PHE A 123 3.01 -4.91 3.73
N PHE A 124 2.26 -5.98 3.49
CA PHE A 124 0.94 -6.16 4.11
C PHE A 124 1.03 -6.23 5.64
N LEU A 125 2.04 -6.94 6.18
CA LEU A 125 2.28 -6.96 7.62
C LEU A 125 2.64 -5.57 8.17
N VAL A 126 3.43 -4.80 7.41
CA VAL A 126 3.74 -3.39 7.69
C VAL A 126 2.47 -2.55 7.78
N MET A 127 1.51 -2.72 6.86
CA MET A 127 0.24 -1.99 6.88
C MET A 127 -0.59 -2.30 8.13
N ILE A 128 -0.68 -3.58 8.53
CA ILE A 128 -1.37 -3.98 9.77
C ILE A 128 -0.69 -3.34 10.99
N ARG A 129 0.64 -3.47 11.10
CA ARG A 129 1.39 -2.95 12.25
C ARG A 129 1.34 -1.43 12.36
N TYR A 130 1.42 -0.72 11.24
CA TYR A 130 1.19 0.72 11.22
C TYR A 130 -0.20 1.04 11.78
N SER A 131 -1.22 0.35 11.28
CA SER A 131 -2.60 0.61 11.69
C SER A 131 -2.84 0.35 13.18
N MET A 132 -2.31 -0.77 13.71
CA MET A 132 -2.36 -1.08 15.13
C MET A 132 -1.61 -0.04 15.98
N ASN A 133 -0.41 0.38 15.55
CA ASN A 133 0.40 1.34 16.29
C ASN A 133 -0.28 2.72 16.42
N PHE A 134 -1.05 3.12 15.41
CA PHE A 134 -1.80 4.38 15.40
C PHE A 134 -3.29 4.21 15.78
N ASN A 135 -3.68 3.03 16.28
CA ASN A 135 -5.03 2.70 16.74
C ASN A 135 -6.15 2.85 15.69
N TYR A 136 -5.86 2.64 14.41
CA TYR A 136 -6.88 2.60 13.37
C TYR A 136 -7.66 1.27 13.39
N ASP A 137 -8.97 1.35 13.17
CA ASP A 137 -9.88 0.20 13.19
C ASP A 137 -9.79 -0.66 11.92
N GLY A 138 -9.19 -0.14 10.87
CA GLY A 138 -8.88 -0.89 9.65
C GLY A 138 -8.56 0.00 8.46
N ILE A 139 -8.37 -0.66 7.33
CA ILE A 139 -7.96 -0.02 6.07
C ILE A 139 -9.02 -0.25 5.01
N TYR A 140 -9.36 0.80 4.26
CA TYR A 140 -10.11 0.70 3.02
C TYR A 140 -9.18 0.89 1.82
N ALA A 141 -9.43 0.15 0.75
CA ALA A 141 -8.67 0.30 -0.49
C ALA A 141 -9.55 0.02 -1.70
N ILE A 142 -9.21 0.65 -2.83
CA ILE A 142 -9.73 0.25 -4.14
C ILE A 142 -8.63 -0.52 -4.86
N VAL A 143 -8.94 -1.75 -5.25
CA VAL A 143 -7.98 -2.66 -5.88
C VAL A 143 -8.51 -3.22 -7.19
N SER A 144 -7.59 -3.48 -8.12
CA SER A 144 -7.89 -4.27 -9.32
C SER A 144 -8.13 -5.74 -8.97
N HIS A 145 -8.70 -6.51 -9.90
CA HIS A 145 -8.87 -7.95 -9.73
C HIS A 145 -7.55 -8.68 -9.44
N SER A 146 -6.47 -8.34 -10.14
CA SER A 146 -5.16 -8.95 -9.92
C SER A 146 -4.62 -8.66 -8.52
N MET A 147 -4.78 -7.42 -8.04
CA MET A 147 -4.33 -7.05 -6.69
C MET A 147 -5.18 -7.71 -5.60
N LEU A 148 -6.50 -7.85 -5.84
CA LEU A 148 -7.40 -8.61 -4.95
C LEU A 148 -6.90 -10.06 -4.75
N ILE A 149 -6.50 -10.73 -5.84
CA ILE A 149 -5.95 -12.10 -5.78
C ILE A 149 -4.64 -12.11 -4.98
N VAL A 150 -3.74 -11.15 -5.21
CA VAL A 150 -2.47 -11.05 -4.47
C VAL A 150 -2.70 -10.90 -2.97
N ILE A 151 -3.65 -10.06 -2.56
CA ILE A 151 -4.00 -9.86 -1.15
C ILE A 151 -4.59 -11.16 -0.56
N LYS A 152 -5.56 -11.78 -1.24
CA LYS A 152 -6.16 -13.05 -0.77
C LYS A 152 -5.12 -14.16 -0.60
N ASN A 153 -4.18 -14.28 -1.55
CA ASN A 153 -3.11 -15.28 -1.49
C ASN A 153 -2.05 -14.99 -0.40
N SER A 154 -2.06 -13.80 0.19
CA SER A 154 -1.25 -13.51 1.37
C SER A 154 -1.83 -14.08 2.67
N GLY A 155 -3.10 -14.50 2.66
CA GLY A 155 -3.80 -14.97 3.85
C GLY A 155 -4.48 -13.84 4.66
N TRP A 156 -4.36 -12.59 4.23
CA TRP A 156 -5.12 -11.47 4.81
C TRP A 156 -6.61 -11.65 4.56
N LEU A 157 -7.41 -11.80 5.63
CA LEU A 157 -8.85 -12.00 5.58
C LEU A 157 -9.58 -10.67 5.31
N ILE A 158 -9.51 -10.22 4.07
CA ILE A 158 -10.22 -9.02 3.59
C ILE A 158 -11.67 -9.33 3.22
N SER A 159 -12.52 -8.31 3.25
CA SER A 159 -13.91 -8.38 2.75
C SER A 159 -14.11 -7.43 1.58
N ILE A 160 -14.82 -7.88 0.55
CA ILE A 160 -15.28 -7.01 -0.53
C ILE A 160 -16.49 -6.24 -0.02
N VAL A 161 -16.41 -4.91 -0.05
CA VAL A 161 -17.48 -4.01 0.34
C VAL A 161 -18.41 -3.74 -0.84
N GLU A 162 -17.82 -3.48 -2.02
CA GLU A 162 -18.58 -3.24 -3.26
C GLU A 162 -17.74 -3.61 -4.49
N GLU A 163 -18.41 -4.07 -5.56
CA GLU A 163 -17.81 -4.26 -6.88
C GLU A 163 -18.16 -3.04 -7.77
N GLY A 164 -17.14 -2.45 -8.38
CA GLY A 164 -17.28 -1.34 -9.30
C GLY A 164 -16.74 -1.65 -10.69
N ARG A 165 -16.87 -0.67 -11.59
CA ARG A 165 -16.32 -0.73 -12.95
C ARG A 165 -15.49 0.52 -13.22
N SER A 166 -14.27 0.32 -13.72
CA SER A 166 -13.42 1.41 -14.17
C SER A 166 -13.94 2.03 -15.48
N GLU A 167 -13.31 3.13 -15.91
CA GLU A 167 -13.55 3.77 -17.19
C GLU A 167 -13.33 2.83 -18.40
N LYS A 168 -12.49 1.81 -18.23
CA LYS A 168 -12.25 0.76 -19.22
C LYS A 168 -13.17 -0.46 -19.05
N THR A 169 -14.21 -0.35 -18.23
CA THR A 169 -15.16 -1.44 -17.86
C THR A 169 -14.54 -2.62 -17.10
N GLU A 170 -13.30 -2.48 -16.64
CA GLU A 170 -12.62 -3.49 -15.84
C GLU A 170 -13.20 -3.54 -14.42
N LYS A 171 -13.21 -4.73 -13.81
CA LYS A 171 -13.66 -4.89 -12.43
C LYS A 171 -12.67 -4.24 -11.46
N VAL A 172 -13.19 -3.42 -10.57
CA VAL A 172 -12.48 -2.89 -9.40
C VAL A 172 -13.26 -3.21 -8.14
N TYR A 173 -12.56 -3.29 -7.02
CA TYR A 173 -13.16 -3.71 -5.76
C TYR A 173 -12.84 -2.70 -4.68
N LEU A 174 -13.86 -2.16 -4.04
CA LEU A 174 -13.71 -1.51 -2.74
C LEU A 174 -13.63 -2.63 -1.70
N ILE A 175 -12.53 -2.68 -0.96
CA ILE A 175 -12.28 -3.70 0.05
C ILE A 175 -12.05 -3.07 1.42
N PHE A 176 -12.49 -3.80 2.44
CA PHE A 176 -12.11 -3.55 3.83
C PHE A 176 -11.07 -4.58 4.24
N MET A 177 -10.02 -4.11 4.91
CA MET A 177 -8.85 -4.88 5.28
C MET A 177 -8.66 -4.75 6.80
N PRO A 178 -9.09 -5.75 7.59
CA PRO A 178 -9.00 -5.70 9.05
C PRO A 178 -7.55 -5.72 9.51
N THR A 179 -7.23 -4.95 10.55
CA THR A 179 -5.87 -4.82 11.11
C THR A 179 -5.76 -5.41 12.51
N ASP A 180 -6.61 -6.38 12.81
CA ASP A 180 -6.66 -7.08 14.09
C ASP A 180 -5.49 -8.08 14.29
N GLN A 181 -5.34 -8.55 15.53
CA GLN A 181 -4.30 -9.51 15.94
C GLN A 181 -4.37 -10.82 15.16
N LYS A 182 -5.57 -11.25 14.72
CA LYS A 182 -5.74 -12.49 13.96
C LYS A 182 -5.10 -12.35 12.58
N ASN A 183 -5.40 -11.26 11.86
CA ASN A 183 -4.82 -11.00 10.55
C ASN A 183 -3.32 -10.73 10.63
N HIS A 184 -2.86 -10.06 11.69
CA HIS A 184 -1.44 -9.92 12.00
C HIS A 184 -0.73 -11.27 12.09
N GLN A 185 -1.28 -12.21 12.88
CA GLN A 185 -0.70 -13.54 13.06
C GLN A 185 -0.70 -14.37 11.78
N LEU A 186 -1.79 -14.31 11.00
CA LEU A 186 -1.89 -15.03 9.72
C LEU A 186 -0.80 -14.60 8.73
N LEU A 187 -0.50 -13.29 8.64
CA LEU A 187 0.56 -12.80 7.77
C LEU A 187 1.95 -13.20 8.29
N ILE A 188 2.17 -13.22 9.60
CA ILE A 188 3.42 -13.72 10.20
C ILE A 188 3.63 -15.19 9.88
N ASP A 189 2.61 -16.03 10.06
CA ASP A 189 2.72 -17.47 9.82
C ASP A 189 2.98 -17.75 8.33
N ASN A 190 2.35 -17.00 7.43
CA ASN A 190 2.63 -17.09 6.00
C ASN A 190 4.06 -16.65 5.66
N LEU A 191 4.57 -15.58 6.29
CA LEU A 191 5.96 -15.14 6.12
C LEU A 191 6.96 -16.20 6.61
N ARG A 192 6.71 -16.81 7.77
CA ARG A 192 7.53 -17.91 8.31
C ARG A 192 7.54 -19.14 7.41
N TYR A 193 6.40 -19.46 6.80
CA TYR A 193 6.35 -20.55 5.82
C TYR A 193 7.20 -20.24 4.58
N LYS A 194 7.21 -18.97 4.15
CA LYS A 194 7.93 -18.51 2.95
C LYS A 194 9.41 -18.20 3.18
N THR A 195 9.84 -18.03 4.43
CA THR A 195 11.19 -17.54 4.78
C THR A 195 11.67 -18.13 6.10
N GLU A 196 12.98 -18.34 6.24
CA GLU A 196 13.62 -18.67 7.54
C GLU A 196 13.67 -17.45 8.51
N LEU A 197 12.67 -16.57 8.49
CA LEU A 197 12.60 -15.40 9.36
C LEU A 197 12.29 -15.83 10.80
N LYS A 198 13.34 -15.94 11.63
CA LYS A 198 13.21 -16.31 13.05
C LYS A 198 12.57 -15.22 13.93
N ASP A 199 12.72 -13.94 13.57
CA ASP A 199 12.36 -12.81 14.45
C ASP A 199 11.10 -12.02 14.05
N ALA A 200 10.22 -12.59 13.21
CA ALA A 200 9.04 -11.87 12.71
C ALA A 200 8.09 -11.36 13.80
N ASN A 201 8.11 -11.92 15.03
CA ASN A 201 7.20 -11.55 16.11
C ASN A 201 7.59 -10.25 16.85
N ASN A 202 8.90 -9.95 16.99
CA ASN A 202 9.38 -8.92 17.92
C ASN A 202 9.62 -7.54 17.28
N MET A 203 9.24 -7.35 16.02
CA MET A 203 9.45 -6.08 15.33
C MET A 203 8.27 -5.13 15.55
N LEU A 204 8.45 -4.16 16.42
CA LEU A 204 7.55 -3.01 16.58
C LEU A 204 7.68 -2.06 15.37
N TRP A 205 6.69 -1.18 15.17
CA TRP A 205 6.76 -0.12 14.17
C TRP A 205 7.73 0.99 14.61
N PRO A 206 8.60 1.56 13.74
CA PRO A 206 8.92 1.19 12.35
C PRO A 206 9.73 -0.12 12.25
N ILE A 207 9.52 -0.86 11.16
CA ILE A 207 10.00 -2.24 11.06
C ILE A 207 11.28 -2.33 10.25
N THR A 208 12.25 -3.07 10.78
CA THR A 208 13.49 -3.41 10.09
C THR A 208 13.59 -4.92 9.97
N TYR A 209 13.59 -5.44 8.74
CA TYR A 209 13.80 -6.87 8.49
C TYR A 209 15.26 -7.16 8.18
N THR A 210 15.95 -7.76 9.15
CA THR A 210 17.17 -8.51 8.92
C THR A 210 16.78 -9.83 8.27
N LEU A 211 17.27 -10.05 7.06
CA LEU A 211 16.83 -11.08 6.12
C LEU A 211 18.02 -11.81 5.53
#